data_AF-A0A7V6WK13-F1
#
_entry.id   AF-A0A7V6WK13-F1
#
_cell.length_a   1.000
_cell.length_b   1.000
_cell.length_c   1.000
_cell.angle_alpha   90.00
_cell.angle_beta   90.00
_cell.angle_gamma   90.00
#
_symmetry.space_group_name_H-M   'P 1'
#
loop_
_entity.id
_entity.type
_entity.pdbx_description
1 polymer ?
#
loop_
_entity_poly.entity_id
_entity_poly.type
_entity_poly.pdbx_seq_one_letter_code
_entity_poly.pdbx_strand_id
1 'polypeptide(L)'
;SGNKVIESRLYDEKRQQINLGDQIEFVCNDDQSRKVTVIVKALYRYPAFENLFSDFSPLLFGGTSKEELTEEIEIFYSKEEQEKYGVIGIKIETVK
;
A
#
# COMPACT_ATOMS: atom_id res chain seq x y z
N SER A 1 12.23 9.87 -1.61
CA SER A 1 12.86 9.24 -0.42
C SER A 1 12.65 7.74 -0.51
N GLY A 2 13.71 6.94 -0.58
CA GLY A 2 13.66 5.49 -0.82
C GLY A 2 13.21 4.63 0.38
N ASN A 3 12.37 5.17 1.27
CA ASN A 3 11.97 4.49 2.51
C ASN A 3 10.57 3.86 2.44
N LYS A 4 9.79 4.17 1.39
CA LYS A 4 8.48 3.54 1.20
C LYS A 4 8.69 2.08 0.81
N VAL A 5 8.30 1.19 1.71
CA VAL A 5 8.45 -0.27 1.57
C VAL A 5 7.13 -1.00 1.86
N ILE A 6 6.06 -0.28 2.19
CA ILE A 6 4.70 -0.82 2.30
C ILE A 6 3.76 0.01 1.42
N GLU A 7 3.07 -0.65 0.50
CA GLU A 7 2.00 -0.05 -0.29
C GLU A 7 0.64 -0.37 0.34
N SER A 8 -0.13 0.64 0.74
CA SER A 8 -1.48 0.50 1.30
C SER A 8 -2.54 0.57 0.20
N ARG A 9 -3.47 -0.38 0.15
CA ARG A 9 -4.61 -0.42 -0.78
C ARG A 9 -5.85 -1.05 -0.12
N LEU A 10 -7.02 -0.86 -0.71
CA LEU A 10 -8.15 -1.75 -0.43
C LEU A 10 -7.79 -3.19 -0.77
N TYR A 11 -8.36 -4.13 -0.03
CA TYR A 11 -8.26 -5.54 -0.35
C TYR A 11 -9.32 -5.95 -1.40
N ASP A 12 -9.35 -5.19 -2.48
CA ASP A 12 -10.23 -5.33 -3.64
C ASP A 12 -9.93 -6.61 -4.44
N GLU A 13 -10.79 -6.95 -5.41
CA GLU A 13 -10.69 -8.17 -6.21
C GLU A 13 -9.33 -8.31 -6.92
N LYS A 14 -8.71 -7.18 -7.31
CA LYS A 14 -7.40 -7.16 -7.95
C LYS A 14 -6.29 -7.46 -6.94
N ARG A 15 -6.33 -6.86 -5.74
CA ARG A 15 -5.31 -7.04 -4.70
C ARG A 15 -5.46 -8.38 -3.98
N GLN A 16 -6.64 -9.00 -4.05
CA GLN A 16 -6.86 -10.39 -3.61
C GLN A 16 -6.03 -11.40 -4.39
N GLN A 17 -5.63 -11.10 -5.63
CA GLN A 17 -4.81 -11.99 -6.46
C GLN A 17 -3.31 -11.91 -6.16
N ILE A 18 -2.87 -10.95 -5.33
CA ILE A 18 -1.44 -10.76 -5.01
C ILE A 18 -1.01 -11.81 -3.99
N ASN A 19 0.08 -12.51 -4.31
CA ASN A 19 0.69 -13.53 -3.49
C ASN A 19 2.10 -13.13 -3.05
N LEU A 20 2.56 -13.81 -2.00
CA LEU A 20 3.91 -13.68 -1.49
C LEU A 20 4.91 -14.17 -2.56
N GLY A 21 5.91 -13.36 -2.89
CA GLY A 21 6.88 -13.64 -3.94
C GLY A 21 6.51 -13.10 -5.33
N ASP A 22 5.30 -12.58 -5.53
CA ASP A 22 4.91 -11.96 -6.80
C ASP A 22 5.81 -10.77 -7.14
N GLN A 23 6.03 -10.56 -8.45
CA GLN A 23 6.65 -9.35 -8.96
C GLN A 23 5.58 -8.35 -9.39
N ILE A 24 5.73 -7.09 -8.95
CA ILE A 24 4.83 -6.00 -9.30
C ILE A 24 5.65 -4.91 -9.99
N GLU A 25 5.21 -4.49 -11.18
CA GLU A 25 5.76 -3.33 -11.88
C GLU A 25 4.91 -2.10 -11.54
N PHE A 26 5.52 -1.13 -10.86
CA PHE A 26 4.96 0.19 -10.66
C PHE A 26 5.37 1.11 -11.81
N VAL A 27 4.41 1.87 -12.32
CA VAL A 27 4.62 2.90 -13.34
C VAL A 27 4.43 4.26 -12.69
N CYS A 28 5.34 5.20 -12.94
CA CYS A 28 5.19 6.55 -12.44
C CYS A 28 4.09 7.28 -13.21
N ASN A 29 3.15 7.91 -12.49
CA ASN A 29 2.03 8.62 -13.12
C ASN A 29 2.51 9.82 -13.96
N ASP A 30 3.53 10.54 -13.51
CA ASP A 30 4.07 11.72 -14.20
C ASP A 30 4.90 11.35 -15.44
N ASP A 31 5.40 10.11 -15.50
CA ASP A 31 6.25 9.64 -16.58
C ASP A 31 6.17 8.11 -16.68
N GLN A 32 5.37 7.64 -17.62
CA GLN A 32 5.12 6.21 -17.82
C GLN A 32 6.36 5.42 -18.28
N SER A 33 7.43 6.10 -18.73
CA SER A 33 8.69 5.44 -19.05
C SER A 33 9.47 5.03 -17.79
N ARG A 34 9.18 5.66 -16.64
CA ARG A 34 9.79 5.32 -15.35
C ARG A 34 9.00 4.20 -14.69
N LYS A 35 9.65 3.04 -14.64
CA LYS A 35 9.13 1.80 -14.05
C LYS A 35 10.00 1.32 -12.92
N VAL A 36 9.37 0.76 -11.89
CA VAL A 36 10.06 0.12 -10.76
C VAL A 36 9.47 -1.26 -10.55
N THR A 37 10.30 -2.29 -10.66
CA THR A 37 9.90 -3.67 -10.35
C THR A 37 10.24 -3.99 -8.90
N VAL A 38 9.29 -4.59 -8.19
CA VAL A 38 9.44 -5.00 -6.80
C VAL A 38 8.99 -6.44 -6.59
N ILE A 39 9.45 -7.06 -5.51
CA ILE A 39 8.98 -8.38 -5.04
C ILE A 39 8.13 -8.19 -3.78
N VAL A 40 7.00 -8.89 -3.71
CA VAL A 40 6.15 -8.94 -2.52
C VAL A 40 6.81 -9.80 -1.44
N LYS A 41 7.13 -9.19 -0.29
CA LYS A 41 7.79 -9.83 0.85
C LYS A 41 6.85 -10.16 1.99
N ALA A 42 5.72 -9.46 2.12
CA ALA A 42 4.68 -9.74 3.09
C ALA A 42 3.35 -9.09 2.70
N LEU A 43 2.25 -9.62 3.24
CA LEU A 43 0.89 -9.12 3.06
C LEU A 43 0.24 -8.97 4.43
N TYR A 44 -0.15 -7.74 4.79
CA TYR A 44 -0.77 -7.43 6.08
C TYR A 44 -2.23 -7.02 5.85
N ARG A 45 -3.18 -7.83 6.32
CA ARG A 45 -4.62 -7.55 6.12
C ARG A 45 -5.23 -6.98 7.39
N TYR A 46 -6.02 -5.93 7.22
CA TYR A 46 -6.69 -5.23 8.32
C TYR A 46 -8.12 -4.86 7.90
N PRO A 47 -9.03 -4.60 8.86
CA PRO A 47 -10.36 -4.13 8.54
C PRO A 47 -10.38 -2.69 8.02
N ALA A 48 -9.48 -1.81 8.48
CA ALA A 48 -9.40 -0.41 8.04
C ALA A 48 -7.96 0.09 7.98
N PHE A 49 -7.74 1.17 7.22
CA PHE A 49 -6.42 1.81 7.10
C PHE A 49 -5.91 2.32 8.43
N GLU A 50 -6.81 2.77 9.31
CA GLU A 50 -6.43 3.25 10.63
C GLU A 50 -5.69 2.19 11.45
N ASN A 51 -6.14 0.93 11.39
CA ASN A 51 -5.49 -0.17 12.09
C ASN A 51 -4.11 -0.47 11.47
N LEU A 52 -4.04 -0.53 10.13
CA LEU A 52 -2.78 -0.73 9.42
C LEU A 52 -1.75 0.35 9.76
N PHE A 53 -2.14 1.62 9.75
CA PHE A 53 -1.22 2.74 10.05
C PHE A 53 -0.86 2.86 11.53
N SER A 54 -1.60 2.21 12.43
CA SER A 54 -1.28 2.19 13.85
C SER A 54 -0.18 1.15 14.19
N ASP A 55 -0.04 0.10 13.39
CA ASP A 55 0.90 -1.00 13.64
C ASP A 55 2.30 -0.75 13.04
N PHE A 56 2.44 0.26 12.18
CA PHE A 56 3.67 0.52 11.43
C PHE A 56 4.06 2.00 11.46
N SER A 57 5.38 2.26 11.39
CA SER A 57 5.87 3.63 11.27
C SER A 57 5.35 4.28 9.96
N PRO A 58 4.84 5.52 9.99
CA PRO A 58 4.37 6.24 8.80
C PRO A 58 5.41 6.33 7.67
N LEU A 59 6.70 6.37 8.05
CA LEU A 59 7.84 6.42 7.13
C LEU A 59 7.87 5.23 6.16
N LEU A 60 7.35 4.07 6.56
CA LEU A 60 7.30 2.87 5.73
C LEU A 60 6.28 2.99 4.58
N PHE A 61 5.29 3.88 4.71
CA PHE A 61 4.31 4.19 3.68
C PHE A 61 4.69 5.42 2.85
N GLY A 62 5.77 6.11 3.24
CA GLY A 62 6.23 7.35 2.58
C GLY A 62 5.63 8.64 3.15
N GLY A 63 4.81 8.56 4.21
CA GLY A 63 4.27 9.73 4.92
C GLY A 63 5.10 10.09 6.15
N THR A 64 4.69 11.14 6.85
CA THR A 64 5.35 11.66 8.06
C THR A 64 4.56 11.42 9.34
N SER A 65 3.24 11.23 9.24
CA SER A 65 2.34 10.96 10.38
C SER A 65 1.21 10.00 10.01
N LYS A 66 0.53 9.43 11.01
CA LYS A 66 -0.66 8.59 10.79
C LYS A 66 -1.81 9.42 10.24
N GLU A 67 -1.95 10.65 10.74
CA GLU A 67 -2.99 11.60 10.37
C GLU A 67 -2.89 11.96 8.89
N GLU A 68 -1.70 12.35 8.42
CA GLU A 68 -1.42 12.62 7.00
C GLU A 68 -1.77 11.43 6.11
N LEU A 69 -1.30 10.22 6.46
CA LEU A 69 -1.61 9.01 5.70
C LEU A 69 -3.12 8.72 5.65
N THR A 70 -3.84 9.03 6.72
CA THR A 70 -5.29 8.82 6.81
C THR A 70 -6.03 9.85 5.97
N GLU A 71 -5.68 11.13 6.05
CA GLU A 71 -6.28 12.19 5.24
C GLU A 71 -6.04 11.95 3.74
N GLU A 72 -4.83 11.53 3.35
CA GLU A 72 -4.51 11.22 1.95
C GLU A 72 -5.31 10.02 1.43
N ILE A 73 -5.41 8.94 2.22
CA ILE A 73 -6.06 7.70 1.76
C ILE A 73 -7.59 7.86 1.65
N GLU A 74 -8.20 8.69 2.50
CA GLU A 74 -9.64 8.96 2.50
C GLU A 74 -10.10 9.74 1.25
N ILE A 75 -9.19 10.38 0.51
CA ILE A 75 -9.47 10.98 -0.81
C ILE A 75 -9.79 9.88 -1.85
N PHE A 76 -9.23 8.69 -1.67
CA PHE A 76 -9.36 7.60 -2.64
C PHE A 76 -10.38 6.55 -2.22
N TYR A 77 -10.52 6.28 -0.92
CA TYR A 77 -11.33 5.17 -0.41
C TYR A 77 -12.20 5.61 0.78
N SER A 78 -13.51 5.48 0.62
CA SER A 78 -14.49 5.73 1.66
C SER A 78 -14.41 4.69 2.79
N LYS A 79 -15.02 5.03 3.94
CA LYS A 79 -15.16 4.08 5.06
C LYS A 79 -16.03 2.87 4.69
N GLU A 80 -17.06 3.08 3.87
CA GLU A 80 -17.92 2.00 3.38
C GLU A 80 -17.15 1.01 2.50
N GLU A 81 -16.22 1.49 1.68
CA GLU A 81 -15.34 0.61 0.89
C GLU A 81 -14.38 -0.19 1.78
N GLN A 82 -13.84 0.42 2.84
CA GLN A 82 -13.01 -0.27 3.82
C GLN A 82 -13.81 -1.35 4.56
N GLU A 83 -15.05 -1.08 4.95
CA GLU A 83 -15.93 -2.09 5.57
C GLU A 83 -16.26 -3.24 4.61
N LYS A 84 -16.49 -2.93 3.33
CA LYS A 84 -16.82 -3.93 2.31
C LYS A 84 -15.65 -4.85 1.99
N TYR A 85 -14.45 -4.28 1.81
CA TYR A 85 -13.30 -5.01 1.27
C TYR A 85 -12.24 -5.35 2.32
N GLY A 86 -12.15 -4.57 3.39
CA GLY A 86 -10.94 -4.46 4.20
C GLY A 86 -9.80 -3.77 3.45
N VAL A 87 -8.63 -3.76 4.08
CA VAL A 87 -7.41 -3.14 3.52
C VAL A 87 -6.23 -4.11 3.56
N ILE A 88 -5.22 -3.80 2.75
CA ILE A 88 -3.98 -4.55 2.70
C ILE A 88 -2.77 -3.61 2.65
N GLY A 89 -1.79 -3.90 3.50
CA GLY A 89 -0.42 -3.39 3.40
C GLY A 89 0.44 -4.43 2.68
N ILE A 90 0.97 -4.07 1.52
CA ILE A 90 1.82 -4.94 0.69
C ILE A 90 3.27 -4.53 0.93
N LYS A 91 4.02 -5.35 1.67
CA LYS A 91 5.46 -5.09 1.88
C LYS A 91 6.22 -5.48 0.63
N ILE A 92 7.01 -4.55 0.12
CA ILE A 92 7.72 -4.65 -1.15
C ILE A 92 9.21 -4.41 -0.97
N GLU A 93 10.00 -5.02 -1.83
CA GLU A 93 11.45 -4.83 -1.94
C GLU A 93 11.79 -4.60 -3.40
N THR A 94 12.53 -3.53 -3.70
CA THR A 94 12.97 -3.23 -5.06
C THR A 94 13.92 -4.31 -5.59
N VAL A 95 13.64 -4.79 -6.79
CA VAL A 95 14.56 -5.65 -7.52
C VAL A 95 15.72 -4.77 -7.99
N LYS A 96 16.94 -5.12 -7.60
CA LYS A 96 18.16 -4.45 -8.07
C LYS A 96 18.57 -4.96 -9.45
#